data_AF-A0A0R1WZY8-F1
#
_entry.id   AF-A0A0R1WZY8-F1
#
_cell.length_a   1.000
_cell.length_b   1.000
_cell.length_c   1.000
_cell.angle_alpha   90.00
_cell.angle_beta   90.00
_cell.angle_gamma   90.00
#
_symmetry.space_group_name_H-M   'P 1'
#
loop_
_entity.id
_entity.type
_entity.pdbx_description
1 polymer ?
#
loop_
_entity_poly.entity_id
_entity_poly.type
_entity_poly.pdbx_seq_one_letter_code
_entity_poly.pdbx_strand_id
1 'polypeptide(L)'
;MISTPPNGEVLFLYIFSEEPNLKQSEKWKRGLPYVGNKGQKAEKIIDILPAGSRLVDVFGGGGSISLTAASSDKWNEVVYNDRRKTVVNLLKALIKDKPHFDLMNYVYMDRETFYSWRDKMPDSIERTLVLTIWSFSNDLRSYLWGPKNEKDKLQLTRALFLGDTGTKLDGLYSYAKNENSISGKYRLFHKWRLAEMDISSHRDHDQLQQLERLQQLERLQQLERLQQLERLERIKYSVLDYRSLDIKPSDVVYCDPPYIGTGKSYGGFDDDAFQSWLAKCPAKQIYISEYTQLPHTEVAFILGKKLSFYAKGKRPDELLLKYVK
;
A
#
# COMPACT_ATOMS: atom_id res chain seq x y z
N MET A 1 51.06 -14.81 2.45
CA MET A 1 50.44 -13.70 1.69
C MET A 1 48.99 -14.10 1.41
N ILE A 2 48.12 -14.12 2.42
CA ILE A 2 47.20 -13.03 2.81
C ILE A 2 46.53 -12.38 1.59
N SER A 3 45.36 -12.89 1.23
CA SER A 3 44.23 -12.04 0.84
C SER A 3 42.97 -12.56 1.53
N THR A 4 42.38 -11.67 2.31
CA THR A 4 41.15 -11.80 3.08
C THR A 4 39.93 -12.11 2.20
N PRO A 5 38.91 -12.83 2.70
CA PRO A 5 37.64 -12.98 2.00
C PRO A 5 36.79 -11.70 2.14
N PRO A 6 36.11 -11.20 1.09
CA PRO A 6 35.10 -10.17 1.26
C PRO A 6 33.78 -10.83 1.66
N ASN A 7 33.41 -10.60 2.92
CA ASN A 7 32.06 -10.60 3.50
C ASN A 7 30.90 -10.86 2.51
N GLY A 8 30.26 -12.02 2.65
CA GLY A 8 28.95 -12.34 2.08
C GLY A 8 27.97 -12.86 3.13
N GLU A 9 28.27 -12.65 4.42
CA GLU A 9 27.32 -12.85 5.50
C GLU A 9 26.28 -11.73 5.49
N VAL A 10 25.04 -12.08 5.84
CA VAL A 10 23.92 -11.18 6.14
C VAL A 10 23.16 -10.61 4.94
N LEU A 11 22.40 -11.44 4.20
CA LEU A 11 21.30 -10.92 3.36
C LEU A 11 19.94 -11.61 3.56
N PHE A 12 19.87 -12.74 4.27
CA PHE A 12 18.62 -13.49 4.41
C PHE A 12 17.74 -13.09 5.61
N LEU A 13 18.30 -12.35 6.57
CA LEU A 13 17.54 -11.66 7.63
C LEU A 13 17.08 -10.24 7.20
N TYR A 14 17.61 -9.72 6.09
CA TYR A 14 17.33 -8.35 5.63
C TYR A 14 15.96 -8.15 4.97
N ILE A 15 15.29 -9.23 4.55
CA ILE A 15 13.91 -9.14 4.02
C ILE A 15 12.91 -8.72 5.13
N PHE A 16 13.30 -8.88 6.40
CA PHE A 16 12.55 -8.36 7.55
C PHE A 16 13.10 -7.04 8.12
N SER A 17 14.27 -6.54 7.67
CA SER A 17 15.02 -5.51 8.41
C SER A 17 15.38 -4.22 7.66
N GLU A 18 14.84 -3.96 6.47
CA GLU A 18 14.97 -2.64 5.83
C GLU A 18 13.61 -2.00 5.48
N GLU A 19 12.67 -2.13 6.41
CA GLU A 19 11.51 -1.25 6.47
C GLU A 19 11.64 -0.43 7.76
N PRO A 20 11.69 0.91 7.70
CA PRO A 20 12.07 1.71 8.86
C PRO A 20 11.13 1.42 10.05
N ASN A 21 11.72 0.99 11.17
CA ASN A 21 11.27 1.04 12.58
C ASN A 21 9.84 0.60 12.98
N LEU A 22 8.96 0.24 12.05
CA LEU A 22 7.59 -0.17 12.33
C LEU A 22 7.56 -1.59 12.90
N LYS A 23 7.04 -1.73 14.12
CA LYS A 23 6.78 -3.05 14.71
C LYS A 23 5.77 -3.80 13.83
N GLN A 24 5.83 -5.13 13.84
CA GLN A 24 4.86 -5.98 13.11
C GLN A 24 3.40 -5.61 13.44
N SER A 25 3.14 -5.17 14.67
CA SER A 25 1.83 -4.68 15.15
C SER A 25 1.36 -3.37 14.52
N GLU A 26 2.20 -2.67 13.76
CA GLU A 26 1.93 -1.34 13.22
C GLU A 26 1.93 -1.29 11.68
N LYS A 27 2.23 -2.42 11.02
CA LYS A 27 2.22 -2.52 9.55
C LYS A 27 0.88 -2.15 8.92
N TRP A 28 -0.23 -2.29 9.65
CA TRP A 28 -1.56 -1.86 9.24
C TRP A 28 -1.64 -0.35 8.92
N LYS A 29 -0.80 0.49 9.56
CA LYS A 29 -0.74 1.95 9.32
C LYS A 29 -0.43 2.29 7.86
N ARG A 30 0.08 1.34 7.08
CA ARG A 30 0.32 1.51 5.65
C ARG A 30 -1.00 1.64 4.88
N GLY A 31 -2.12 1.07 5.33
CA GLY A 31 -3.42 1.15 4.61
C GLY A 31 -3.54 0.18 3.42
N LEU A 32 -4.22 0.53 2.34
CA LEU A 32 -4.35 -0.31 1.15
C LEU A 32 -3.07 -0.30 0.28
N PRO A 33 -2.68 -1.43 -0.34
CA PRO A 33 -1.58 -1.45 -1.30
C PRO A 33 -2.03 -0.75 -2.59
N TYR A 34 -1.75 0.54 -2.67
CA TYR A 34 -2.37 1.45 -3.62
C TYR A 34 -1.31 2.33 -4.26
N VAL A 35 -1.51 2.72 -5.52
CA VAL A 35 -0.58 3.57 -6.25
C VAL A 35 -0.32 4.88 -5.49
N GLY A 36 0.95 5.29 -5.44
CA GLY A 36 1.35 6.54 -4.75
C GLY A 36 1.40 6.47 -3.23
N ASN A 37 0.97 5.36 -2.60
CA ASN A 37 0.88 5.24 -1.14
C ASN A 37 2.18 5.65 -0.41
N LYS A 38 2.02 6.48 0.63
CA LYS A 38 3.07 7.04 1.50
C LYS A 38 3.49 6.17 2.69
N GLY A 39 3.19 4.88 2.70
CA GLY A 39 3.44 4.00 3.84
C GLY A 39 4.90 3.96 4.33
N GLN A 40 5.89 4.22 3.48
CA GLN A 40 7.31 4.31 3.87
C GLN A 40 7.68 5.65 4.53
N LYS A 41 6.88 6.69 4.35
CA LYS A 41 7.16 8.08 4.75
C LYS A 41 6.12 8.65 5.70
N ALA A 42 5.01 7.95 5.91
CA ALA A 42 3.86 8.44 6.65
C ALA A 42 4.24 8.87 8.07
N GLU A 43 4.98 8.05 8.82
CA GLU A 43 5.41 8.41 10.18
C GLU A 43 6.23 9.71 10.19
N LYS A 44 7.24 9.79 9.31
CA LYS A 44 8.07 10.99 9.18
C LYS A 44 7.25 12.24 8.83
N ILE A 45 6.30 12.12 7.91
CA ILE A 45 5.39 13.21 7.55
C ILE A 45 4.56 13.61 8.78
N ILE A 46 3.92 12.64 9.44
CA ILE A 46 3.10 12.88 10.63
C ILE A 46 3.91 13.54 11.75
N ASP A 47 5.17 13.17 11.95
CA ASP A 47 6.06 13.78 12.95
C ASP A 47 6.31 15.26 12.64
N ILE A 48 6.53 15.62 11.36
CA ILE A 48 6.81 16.99 10.92
C ILE A 48 5.57 17.88 10.94
N LEU A 49 4.40 17.36 10.56
CA LEU A 49 3.16 18.14 10.52
C LEU A 49 2.81 18.70 11.91
N PRO A 50 2.26 19.91 12.04
CA PRO A 50 1.89 20.46 13.35
C PRO A 50 0.69 19.72 13.94
N ALA A 51 0.62 19.59 15.26
CA ALA A 51 -0.60 19.13 15.93
C ALA A 51 -1.74 20.17 15.75
N GLY A 52 -2.98 19.71 15.84
CA GLY A 52 -4.15 20.58 15.68
C GLY A 52 -5.44 19.87 16.04
N SER A 53 -6.59 20.53 15.87
CA SER A 53 -7.89 19.89 16.14
C SER A 53 -8.23 18.83 15.08
N ARG A 54 -7.96 19.13 13.81
CA ARG A 54 -8.35 18.30 12.67
C ARG A 54 -7.27 18.27 11.60
N LEU A 55 -6.95 17.06 11.12
CA LEU A 55 -6.15 16.84 9.91
C LEU A 55 -7.09 16.51 8.75
N VAL A 56 -6.87 17.14 7.60
CA VAL A 56 -7.55 16.81 6.34
C VAL A 56 -6.54 16.23 5.36
N ASP A 57 -6.63 14.92 5.14
CA ASP A 57 -5.88 14.16 4.13
C ASP A 57 -6.67 14.21 2.81
N VAL A 58 -6.30 15.18 1.96
CA VAL A 58 -7.09 15.60 0.79
C VAL A 58 -7.10 14.53 -0.31
N PHE A 59 -5.97 13.84 -0.49
CA PHE A 59 -5.73 12.82 -1.50
C PHE A 59 -5.26 11.54 -0.82
N GLY A 60 -6.12 10.99 0.02
CA GLY A 60 -5.73 9.93 0.95
C GLY A 60 -5.31 8.64 0.28
N GLY A 61 -5.75 8.34 -0.95
CA GLY A 61 -5.35 7.15 -1.68
C GLY A 61 -5.53 5.88 -0.86
N GLY A 62 -4.45 5.15 -0.62
CA GLY A 62 -4.47 3.94 0.23
C GLY A 62 -4.65 4.19 1.73
N GLY A 63 -4.69 5.44 2.19
CA GLY A 63 -4.99 5.84 3.56
C GLY A 63 -3.83 5.78 4.54
N SER A 64 -2.57 5.65 4.10
CA SER A 64 -1.42 5.56 5.02
C SER A 64 -1.27 6.77 5.92
N ILE A 65 -1.44 7.98 5.37
CA ILE A 65 -1.36 9.23 6.13
C ILE A 65 -2.48 9.29 7.14
N SER A 66 -3.72 9.12 6.70
CA SER A 66 -4.91 9.08 7.58
C SER A 66 -4.80 8.05 8.72
N LEU A 67 -4.35 6.82 8.44
CA LEU A 67 -4.20 5.77 9.46
C LEU A 67 -3.07 6.08 10.45
N THR A 68 -1.94 6.59 9.95
CA THR A 68 -0.81 6.98 10.79
C THR A 68 -1.21 8.16 11.68
N ALA A 69 -1.88 9.17 11.12
CA ALA A 69 -2.40 10.32 11.85
C ALA A 69 -3.41 9.93 12.92
N ALA A 70 -4.37 9.05 12.60
CA ALA A 70 -5.36 8.57 13.56
C ALA A 70 -4.72 7.72 14.68
N SER A 71 -3.57 7.10 14.40
CA SER A 71 -2.78 6.40 15.40
C SER A 71 -1.94 7.31 16.29
N SER A 72 -1.80 8.58 15.91
CA SER A 72 -1.10 9.61 16.67
C SER A 72 -2.08 10.41 17.54
N ASP A 73 -1.58 11.03 18.60
CA ASP A 73 -2.39 11.89 19.48
C ASP A 73 -2.33 13.38 19.08
N LYS A 74 -1.91 13.66 17.84
CA LYS A 74 -1.73 15.04 17.33
C LYS A 74 -3.03 15.68 16.86
N TRP A 75 -4.06 14.89 16.56
CA TRP A 75 -5.36 15.37 16.09
C TRP A 75 -6.52 14.60 16.71
N ASN A 76 -7.59 15.34 17.01
CA ASN A 76 -8.85 14.81 17.54
C ASN A 76 -9.72 14.21 16.43
N GLU A 77 -9.60 14.71 15.20
CA GLU A 77 -10.31 14.23 14.02
C GLU A 77 -9.36 14.13 12.82
N VAL A 78 -9.51 13.08 12.02
CA VAL A 78 -8.78 12.90 10.76
C VAL A 78 -9.79 12.68 9.64
N VAL A 79 -9.80 13.57 8.65
CA VAL A 79 -10.62 13.42 7.44
C VAL A 79 -9.79 12.70 6.38
N TYR A 80 -10.15 11.46 6.08
CA TYR A 80 -9.63 10.67 4.96
C TYR A 80 -10.51 10.92 3.73
N ASN A 81 -10.00 11.68 2.76
CA ASN A 81 -10.70 11.96 1.50
C ASN A 81 -10.01 11.30 0.31
N ASP A 82 -10.77 10.65 -0.57
CA ASP A 82 -10.30 10.34 -1.92
C ASP A 82 -11.48 10.35 -2.90
N ARG A 83 -11.26 10.89 -4.11
CA ARG A 83 -12.31 10.98 -5.13
C ARG A 83 -12.82 9.60 -5.58
N ARG A 84 -12.03 8.53 -5.44
CA ARG A 84 -12.44 7.16 -5.78
C ARG A 84 -13.23 6.54 -4.64
N LYS A 85 -14.56 6.66 -4.74
CA LYS A 85 -15.53 6.12 -3.77
C LYS A 85 -15.26 4.67 -3.37
N THR A 86 -14.94 3.79 -4.32
CA THR A 86 -14.71 2.36 -4.05
C THR A 86 -13.41 2.11 -3.27
N VAL A 87 -12.38 2.95 -3.41
CA VAL A 87 -11.14 2.88 -2.60
C VAL A 87 -11.43 3.28 -1.15
N VAL A 88 -12.13 4.41 -0.96
CA VAL A 88 -12.51 4.89 0.38
C VAL A 88 -13.39 3.85 1.08
N ASN A 89 -14.38 3.33 0.37
CA ASN A 89 -15.30 2.33 0.90
C ASN A 89 -14.60 1.00 1.19
N LEU A 90 -13.64 0.57 0.37
CA LEU A 90 -12.86 -0.65 0.63
C LEU A 90 -12.04 -0.50 1.92
N LEU A 91 -11.30 0.60 2.09
CA LEU A 91 -10.53 0.81 3.32
C LEU A 91 -11.44 0.86 4.54
N LYS A 92 -12.58 1.57 4.45
CA LYS A 92 -13.59 1.63 5.50
C LYS A 92 -14.14 0.24 5.83
N ALA A 93 -14.48 -0.55 4.81
CA ALA A 93 -15.06 -1.87 4.97
C ALA A 93 -14.07 -2.84 5.64
N LEU A 94 -12.78 -2.78 5.29
CA LEU A 94 -11.76 -3.59 5.95
C LEU A 94 -11.56 -3.18 7.41
N ILE A 95 -11.42 -1.88 7.71
CA ILE A 95 -11.21 -1.43 9.10
C ILE A 95 -12.41 -1.78 9.99
N LYS A 96 -13.62 -1.59 9.47
CA LYS A 96 -14.86 -1.88 10.20
C LYS A 96 -15.28 -3.34 10.10
N ASP A 97 -14.60 -4.13 9.26
CA ASP A 97 -14.95 -5.48 8.84
C ASP A 97 -16.46 -5.60 8.51
N LYS A 98 -16.95 -4.65 7.70
CA LYS A 98 -18.35 -4.50 7.27
C LYS A 98 -18.46 -3.91 5.84
N PRO A 99 -18.88 -4.69 4.82
CA PRO A 99 -19.10 -6.13 4.90
C PRO A 99 -17.80 -6.88 5.22
N HIS A 100 -17.93 -8.07 5.80
CA HIS A 100 -16.80 -8.96 6.01
C HIS A 100 -16.30 -9.49 4.66
N PHE A 101 -14.99 -9.49 4.47
CA PHE A 101 -14.33 -10.09 3.31
C PHE A 101 -13.52 -11.29 3.74
N ASP A 102 -13.96 -12.49 3.36
CA ASP A 102 -13.09 -13.65 3.45
C ASP A 102 -12.03 -13.57 2.36
N LEU A 103 -10.85 -13.07 2.74
CA LEU A 103 -9.70 -12.90 1.85
C LEU A 103 -9.22 -14.22 1.23
N MET A 104 -9.56 -15.38 1.81
CA MET A 104 -9.25 -16.69 1.23
C MET A 104 -9.93 -16.88 -0.12
N ASN A 105 -11.10 -16.28 -0.35
CA ASN A 105 -11.79 -16.34 -1.64
C ASN A 105 -11.05 -15.61 -2.78
N TYR A 106 -10.05 -14.79 -2.44
CA TYR A 106 -9.28 -13.98 -3.40
C TYR A 106 -7.83 -14.45 -3.53
N VAL A 107 -7.48 -15.63 -2.97
CA VAL A 107 -6.09 -16.14 -2.98
C VAL A 107 -5.68 -16.76 -4.32
N TYR A 108 -6.58 -16.95 -5.26
CA TYR A 108 -6.28 -17.49 -6.59
C TYR A 108 -6.97 -16.64 -7.66
N MET A 109 -6.21 -16.18 -8.65
CA MET A 109 -6.71 -15.34 -9.74
C MET A 109 -5.81 -15.56 -10.95
N ASP A 110 -6.37 -16.03 -12.06
CA ASP A 110 -5.67 -16.06 -13.33
C ASP A 110 -5.85 -14.74 -14.11
N ARG A 111 -5.06 -14.56 -15.17
CA ARG A 111 -5.07 -13.35 -16.00
C ARG A 111 -6.42 -13.08 -16.65
N GLU A 112 -7.09 -14.11 -17.15
CA GLU A 112 -8.38 -13.97 -17.84
C GLU A 112 -9.44 -13.45 -16.87
N THR A 113 -9.52 -14.07 -15.69
CA THR A 113 -10.42 -13.69 -14.60
C THR A 113 -10.11 -12.28 -14.11
N PHE A 114 -8.84 -11.92 -13.92
CA PHE A 114 -8.44 -10.57 -13.56
C PHE A 114 -8.93 -9.52 -14.58
N TYR A 115 -8.73 -9.76 -15.87
CA TYR A 115 -9.19 -8.83 -16.90
C TYR A 115 -10.72 -8.81 -17.04
N SER A 116 -11.39 -9.93 -16.77
CA SER A 116 -12.86 -9.97 -16.65
C SER A 116 -13.33 -9.05 -15.50
N TRP A 117 -12.70 -9.12 -14.32
CA TRP A 117 -12.96 -8.19 -13.22
C TRP A 117 -12.66 -6.74 -13.60
N ARG A 118 -11.56 -6.48 -14.30
CA ARG A 118 -11.16 -5.12 -14.71
C ARG A 118 -12.14 -4.51 -15.70
N ASP A 119 -12.52 -5.27 -16.73
CA ASP A 119 -13.15 -4.72 -17.94
C ASP A 119 -14.66 -4.97 -18.01
N LYS A 120 -15.17 -5.99 -17.31
CA LYS A 120 -16.58 -6.42 -17.42
C LYS A 120 -17.40 -6.18 -16.15
N MET A 121 -16.76 -6.21 -14.97
CA MET A 121 -17.48 -6.03 -13.71
C MET A 121 -17.77 -4.54 -13.44
N PRO A 122 -18.94 -4.20 -12.85
CA PRO A 122 -19.26 -2.82 -12.46
C PRO A 122 -18.29 -2.31 -11.39
N ASP A 123 -18.20 -0.99 -11.23
CA ASP A 123 -17.39 -0.39 -10.17
C ASP A 123 -17.97 -0.76 -8.79
N SER A 124 -17.23 -1.58 -8.04
CA SER A 124 -17.62 -2.09 -6.72
C SER A 124 -16.41 -2.22 -5.80
N ILE A 125 -16.66 -2.39 -4.50
CA ILE A 125 -15.60 -2.61 -3.51
C ILE A 125 -14.86 -3.94 -3.75
N GLU A 126 -15.55 -4.99 -4.20
CA GLU A 126 -14.99 -6.30 -4.57
C GLU A 126 -14.09 -6.17 -5.80
N ARG A 127 -14.54 -5.44 -6.83
CA ARG A 127 -13.72 -5.17 -8.00
C ARG A 127 -12.46 -4.42 -7.60
N THR A 128 -12.57 -3.38 -6.77
CA THR A 128 -11.40 -2.64 -6.26
C THR A 128 -10.48 -3.53 -5.44
N LEU A 129 -11.01 -4.43 -4.61
CA LEU A 129 -10.22 -5.41 -3.84
C LEU A 129 -9.40 -6.30 -4.77
N VAL A 130 -10.05 -6.91 -5.77
CA VAL A 130 -9.37 -7.75 -6.77
C VAL A 130 -8.27 -6.99 -7.50
N LEU A 131 -8.59 -5.80 -8.04
CA LEU A 131 -7.62 -5.00 -8.77
C LEU A 131 -6.45 -4.55 -7.88
N THR A 132 -6.72 -4.28 -6.61
CA THR A 132 -5.71 -3.86 -5.62
C THR A 132 -4.71 -4.98 -5.34
N ILE A 133 -5.16 -6.22 -5.19
CA ILE A 133 -4.32 -7.39 -4.88
C ILE A 133 -3.58 -7.92 -6.10
N TRP A 134 -4.23 -7.91 -7.27
CA TRP A 134 -3.79 -8.66 -8.45
C TRP A 134 -3.27 -7.79 -9.59
N SER A 135 -3.07 -6.50 -9.35
CA SER A 135 -2.40 -5.62 -10.31
C SER A 135 -0.90 -5.44 -10.04
N PHE A 136 -0.13 -5.37 -11.12
CA PHE A 136 1.30 -5.12 -11.08
C PHE A 136 1.58 -3.72 -10.55
N SER A 137 2.46 -3.61 -9.56
CA SER A 137 2.77 -2.34 -8.88
C SER A 137 1.53 -1.59 -8.35
N ASN A 138 0.44 -2.32 -8.06
CA ASN A 138 -0.84 -1.78 -7.60
C ASN A 138 -1.44 -0.70 -8.53
N ASP A 139 -1.18 -0.81 -9.84
CA ASP A 139 -1.66 0.15 -10.86
C ASP A 139 -3.15 0.01 -11.20
N LEU A 140 -3.81 -1.03 -10.66
CA LEU A 140 -5.21 -1.43 -10.90
C LEU A 140 -5.54 -1.79 -12.34
N ARG A 141 -4.53 -1.96 -13.20
CA ARG A 141 -4.69 -2.10 -14.65
C ARG A 141 -4.01 -3.33 -15.20
N SER A 142 -2.75 -3.55 -14.85
CA SER A 142 -1.91 -4.59 -15.44
C SER A 142 -1.93 -5.81 -14.54
N TYR A 143 -2.21 -7.00 -15.08
CA TYR A 143 -2.18 -8.21 -14.26
C TYR A 143 -0.78 -8.44 -13.65
N LEU A 144 -0.75 -8.92 -12.41
CA LEU A 144 0.45 -9.04 -11.58
C LEU A 144 1.61 -9.82 -12.23
N TRP A 145 1.31 -10.93 -12.91
CA TRP A 145 2.35 -11.83 -13.44
C TRP A 145 2.56 -11.66 -14.95
N GLY A 146 3.78 -11.96 -15.38
CA GLY A 146 4.10 -12.06 -16.79
C GLY A 146 3.56 -13.37 -17.39
N PRO A 147 3.27 -13.43 -18.71
CA PRO A 147 2.77 -14.65 -19.34
C PRO A 147 3.70 -15.86 -19.15
N LYS A 148 5.01 -15.62 -19.03
CA LYS A 148 6.03 -16.68 -18.91
C LYS A 148 6.01 -17.39 -17.55
N ASN A 149 5.68 -16.69 -16.46
CA ASN A 149 5.73 -17.27 -15.11
C ASN A 149 4.36 -17.55 -14.52
N GLU A 150 3.28 -16.99 -15.08
CA GLU A 150 1.91 -17.15 -14.57
C GLU A 150 1.51 -18.60 -14.27
N LYS A 151 1.78 -19.55 -15.18
CA LYS A 151 1.38 -20.95 -15.03
C LYS A 151 1.94 -21.57 -13.74
N ASP A 152 3.24 -21.43 -13.53
CA ASP A 152 3.91 -22.01 -12.36
C ASP A 152 3.47 -21.31 -11.07
N LYS A 153 3.23 -20.00 -11.13
CA LYS A 153 2.75 -19.20 -9.99
C LYS A 153 1.32 -19.58 -9.58
N LEU A 154 0.44 -19.81 -10.55
CA LEU A 154 -0.92 -20.31 -10.32
C LEU A 154 -0.89 -21.72 -9.74
N GLN A 155 -0.11 -22.61 -10.34
CA GLN A 155 0.01 -24.00 -9.87
C GLN A 155 0.49 -24.06 -8.42
N LEU A 156 1.51 -23.29 -8.06
CA LEU A 156 1.97 -23.24 -6.66
C LEU A 156 0.89 -22.70 -5.71
N THR A 157 0.20 -21.64 -6.13
CA THR A 157 -0.87 -21.06 -5.32
C THR A 157 -1.99 -22.09 -5.11
N ARG A 158 -2.40 -22.79 -6.16
CA ARG A 158 -3.39 -23.86 -6.09
C ARG A 158 -2.92 -25.02 -5.18
N ALA A 159 -1.67 -25.45 -5.30
CA ALA A 159 -1.09 -26.47 -4.44
C ALA A 159 -1.08 -26.06 -2.95
N LEU A 160 -0.84 -24.77 -2.65
CA LEU A 160 -0.78 -24.30 -1.27
C LEU A 160 -2.18 -24.15 -0.63
N PHE A 161 -3.16 -23.69 -1.39
CA PHE A 161 -4.48 -23.30 -0.85
C PHE A 161 -5.60 -24.32 -1.11
N LEU A 162 -5.53 -25.07 -2.22
CA LEU A 162 -6.59 -25.97 -2.68
C LEU A 162 -6.16 -27.43 -2.65
N GLY A 163 -4.89 -27.73 -2.94
CA GLY A 163 -4.32 -29.09 -2.86
C GLY A 163 -4.85 -30.06 -3.91
N ASP A 164 -5.38 -29.54 -5.02
CA ASP A 164 -6.04 -30.29 -6.09
C ASP A 164 -5.31 -30.12 -7.43
N THR A 165 -3.98 -29.97 -7.42
CA THR A 165 -3.20 -29.78 -8.64
C THR A 165 -2.97 -31.07 -9.42
N GLY A 166 -3.13 -32.23 -8.78
CA GLY A 166 -2.78 -33.53 -9.36
C GLY A 166 -1.27 -33.72 -9.50
N THR A 167 -0.47 -32.97 -8.74
CA THR A 167 1.00 -32.99 -8.82
C THR A 167 1.64 -33.34 -7.49
N LYS A 168 2.96 -33.59 -7.50
CA LYS A 168 3.75 -33.78 -6.26
C LYS A 168 3.65 -32.58 -5.30
N LEU A 169 3.23 -31.41 -5.78
CA LEU A 169 3.04 -30.22 -4.95
C LEU A 169 1.83 -30.34 -4.02
N ASP A 170 0.89 -31.26 -4.23
CA ASP A 170 -0.27 -31.42 -3.32
C ASP A 170 0.13 -31.90 -1.91
N GLY A 171 1.34 -32.43 -1.75
CA GLY A 171 1.96 -32.64 -0.43
C GLY A 171 2.09 -31.34 0.39
N LEU A 172 2.28 -30.19 -0.28
CA LEU A 172 2.34 -28.87 0.34
C LEU A 172 1.01 -28.48 1.01
N TYR A 173 -0.12 -28.79 0.38
CA TYR A 173 -1.43 -28.57 0.99
C TYR A 173 -1.54 -29.33 2.31
N SER A 174 -1.19 -30.62 2.30
CA SER A 174 -1.22 -31.45 3.50
C SER A 174 -0.32 -30.92 4.61
N TYR A 175 0.86 -30.38 4.26
CA TYR A 175 1.79 -29.74 5.19
C TYR A 175 1.22 -28.44 5.79
N ALA A 176 0.49 -27.65 5.01
CA ALA A 176 -0.02 -26.34 5.40
C ALA A 176 -1.50 -26.32 5.82
N LYS A 177 -2.20 -27.46 5.81
CA LYS A 177 -3.67 -27.54 5.97
C LYS A 177 -4.18 -27.00 7.32
N ASN A 178 -3.41 -27.19 8.39
CA ASN A 178 -3.78 -26.77 9.75
C ASN A 178 -3.53 -25.27 10.01
N GLU A 179 -2.88 -24.57 9.08
CA GLU A 179 -2.64 -23.14 9.18
C GLU A 179 -3.72 -22.39 8.38
N ASN A 180 -4.48 -21.56 9.10
CA ASN A 180 -5.67 -20.89 8.56
C ASN A 180 -5.38 -19.46 8.10
N SER A 181 -4.21 -18.90 8.42
CA SER A 181 -3.81 -17.58 7.92
C SER A 181 -3.09 -17.68 6.58
N ILE A 182 -3.36 -16.74 5.67
CA ILE A 182 -2.66 -16.62 4.39
C ILE A 182 -1.14 -16.51 4.64
N SER A 183 -0.72 -15.61 5.52
CA SER A 183 0.70 -15.39 5.86
C SER A 183 1.35 -16.66 6.43
N GLY A 184 0.65 -17.37 7.33
CA GLY A 184 1.15 -18.61 7.90
C GLY A 184 1.31 -19.71 6.86
N LYS A 185 0.35 -19.90 5.94
CA LYS A 185 0.45 -20.91 4.88
C LYS A 185 1.69 -20.68 4.03
N TYR A 186 1.99 -19.44 3.68
CA TYR A 186 3.19 -19.15 2.91
C TYR A 186 4.49 -19.26 3.72
N ARG A 187 4.48 -18.92 5.02
CA ARG A 187 5.61 -19.25 5.91
C ARG A 187 5.90 -20.75 5.93
N LEU A 188 4.85 -21.58 5.95
CA LEU A 188 4.99 -23.04 5.85
C LEU A 188 5.50 -23.46 4.48
N PHE A 189 5.02 -22.88 3.39
CA PHE A 189 5.58 -23.11 2.05
C PHE A 189 7.10 -22.87 2.01
N HIS A 190 7.59 -21.78 2.60
CA HIS A 190 9.03 -21.53 2.65
C HIS A 190 9.80 -22.60 3.42
N LYS A 191 9.27 -23.08 4.54
CA LYS A 191 9.87 -24.19 5.31
C LYS A 191 9.85 -25.50 4.52
N TRP A 192 8.71 -25.83 3.90
CA TRP A 192 8.53 -27.02 3.09
C TRP A 192 9.50 -27.05 1.90
N ARG A 193 9.66 -25.94 1.19
CA ARG A 193 10.57 -25.84 0.05
C ARG A 193 12.03 -26.08 0.43
N LEU A 194 12.45 -25.59 1.60
CA LEU A 194 13.80 -25.82 2.12
C LEU A 194 14.05 -27.29 2.49
N ALA A 195 13.02 -27.96 3.04
CA ALA A 195 13.14 -29.34 3.50
C ALA A 195 13.01 -30.38 2.37
N GLU A 196 12.08 -30.18 1.43
CA GLU A 196 11.69 -31.20 0.45
C GLU A 196 12.30 -31.01 -0.95
N MET A 197 12.75 -29.79 -1.28
CA MET A 197 13.22 -29.48 -2.64
C MET A 197 14.74 -29.21 -2.72
N ASP A 198 15.45 -29.14 -1.60
CA ASP A 198 16.89 -28.78 -1.52
C ASP A 198 17.25 -27.48 -2.27
N ILE A 199 16.27 -26.59 -2.45
CA ILE A 199 16.45 -25.30 -3.12
C ILE A 199 16.93 -24.30 -2.07
N SER A 200 18.26 -24.14 -1.98
CA SER A 200 18.87 -23.07 -1.17
C SER A 200 18.38 -21.70 -1.65
N SER A 201 18.13 -20.82 -0.68
CA SER A 201 17.33 -19.61 -0.83
C SER A 201 17.96 -18.48 -1.67
N HIS A 202 19.13 -18.71 -2.28
CA HIS A 202 20.02 -17.65 -2.79
C HIS A 202 19.80 -17.23 -4.25
N ARG A 203 18.95 -17.91 -5.02
CA ARG A 203 18.70 -17.55 -6.43
C ARG A 203 17.23 -17.74 -6.78
N ASP A 204 16.43 -16.69 -6.68
CA ASP A 204 15.21 -16.57 -7.49
C ASP A 204 14.64 -15.16 -7.41
N HIS A 205 14.74 -14.42 -8.51
CA HIS A 205 13.93 -13.21 -8.72
C HIS A 205 12.41 -13.50 -8.66
N ASP A 206 12.03 -14.75 -8.90
CA ASP A 206 10.66 -15.24 -8.81
C ASP A 206 10.08 -15.25 -7.38
N GLN A 207 10.92 -15.24 -6.35
CA GLN A 207 10.49 -15.18 -4.95
C GLN A 207 9.89 -13.81 -4.60
N LEU A 208 10.40 -12.72 -5.18
CA LEU A 208 10.04 -11.35 -4.79
C LEU A 208 8.59 -10.99 -5.14
N GLN A 209 8.08 -11.40 -6.30
CA GLN A 209 6.70 -11.07 -6.72
C GLN A 209 5.63 -11.85 -5.95
N GLN A 210 5.91 -13.11 -5.57
CA GLN A 210 5.02 -13.88 -4.71
C GLN A 210 5.01 -13.30 -3.28
N LEU A 211 6.17 -12.88 -2.78
CA LEU A 211 6.31 -12.18 -1.50
C LEU A 211 5.60 -10.82 -1.50
N GLU A 212 5.63 -10.08 -2.61
CA GLU A 212 4.95 -8.79 -2.71
C GLU A 212 3.42 -8.95 -2.62
N ARG A 213 2.84 -9.89 -3.37
CA ARG A 213 1.41 -10.23 -3.27
C ARG A 213 1.02 -10.67 -1.87
N LEU A 214 1.88 -11.46 -1.24
CA LEU A 214 1.71 -11.93 0.11
C LEU A 214 1.63 -10.82 1.13
N GLN A 215 2.56 -9.87 1.03
CA GLN A 215 2.57 -8.68 1.86
C GLN A 215 1.29 -7.88 1.67
N GLN A 216 0.73 -7.83 0.46
CA GLN A 216 -0.54 -7.16 0.20
C GLN A 216 -1.70 -7.84 0.92
N LEU A 217 -1.88 -9.15 0.76
CA LEU A 217 -2.97 -9.89 1.43
C LEU A 217 -2.82 -9.91 2.95
N GLU A 218 -1.60 -10.10 3.47
CA GLU A 218 -1.33 -10.01 4.91
C GLU A 218 -1.70 -8.63 5.45
N ARG A 219 -1.36 -7.57 4.73
CA ARG A 219 -1.68 -6.20 5.10
C ARG A 219 -3.19 -5.94 5.11
N LEU A 220 -3.95 -6.49 4.16
CA LEU A 220 -5.41 -6.40 4.18
C LEU A 220 -6.00 -7.19 5.37
N GLN A 221 -5.49 -8.38 5.66
CA GLN A 221 -5.89 -9.16 6.84
C GLN A 221 -5.58 -8.44 8.15
N GLN A 222 -4.49 -7.66 8.21
CA GLN A 222 -4.18 -6.82 9.37
C GLN A 222 -5.17 -5.67 9.53
N LEU A 223 -5.65 -5.07 8.44
CA LEU A 223 -6.67 -4.01 8.48
C LEU A 223 -8.01 -4.53 9.01
N GLU A 224 -8.38 -5.76 8.66
CA GLU A 224 -9.58 -6.45 9.13
C GLU A 224 -9.63 -6.60 10.66
N ARG A 225 -8.45 -6.82 11.28
CA ARG A 225 -8.32 -7.02 12.73
C ARG A 225 -8.35 -5.72 13.54
N LEU A 226 -8.58 -4.57 12.91
CA LEU A 226 -8.53 -3.26 13.56
C LEU A 226 -9.84 -2.82 14.21
N GLN A 227 -10.92 -3.61 14.12
CA GLN A 227 -12.22 -3.27 14.72
C GLN A 227 -12.15 -2.84 16.20
N GLN A 228 -11.15 -3.30 16.95
CA GLN A 228 -11.00 -3.03 18.39
C GLN A 228 -10.22 -1.75 18.72
N LEU A 229 -9.72 -1.01 17.73
CA LEU A 229 -8.89 0.17 17.96
C LEU A 229 -9.75 1.45 18.05
N GLU A 230 -10.09 1.86 19.27
CA GLU A 230 -10.81 3.13 19.56
C GLU A 230 -10.19 4.34 18.84
N ARG A 231 -8.85 4.36 18.70
CA ARG A 231 -8.14 5.44 18.00
C ARG A 231 -8.55 5.62 16.55
N LEU A 232 -9.12 4.62 15.88
CA LEU A 232 -9.57 4.71 14.49
C LEU A 232 -10.98 5.28 14.33
N GLU A 233 -11.74 5.41 15.43
CA GLU A 233 -13.08 6.02 15.41
C GLU A 233 -13.03 7.52 15.04
N ARG A 234 -11.86 8.14 15.23
CA ARG A 234 -11.61 9.53 14.85
C ARG A 234 -11.49 9.78 13.34
N ILE A 235 -11.49 8.72 12.52
CA ILE A 235 -11.42 8.85 11.05
C ILE A 235 -12.81 9.16 10.48
N LYS A 236 -12.93 10.29 9.78
CA LYS A 236 -14.07 10.65 8.93
C LYS A 236 -13.74 10.33 7.47
N TYR A 237 -14.64 9.61 6.81
CA TYR A 237 -14.46 9.18 5.43
C TYR A 237 -15.19 10.16 4.49
N SER A 238 -14.51 10.64 3.46
CA SER A 238 -15.05 11.55 2.45
C SER A 238 -14.69 11.05 1.04
N VAL A 239 -15.59 11.27 0.08
CA VAL A 239 -15.43 10.87 -1.33
C VAL A 239 -15.54 12.06 -2.29
N LEU A 240 -15.21 13.24 -1.78
CA LEU A 240 -15.43 14.50 -2.47
C LEU A 240 -14.25 14.83 -3.38
N ASP A 241 -14.53 15.63 -4.40
CA ASP A 241 -13.49 16.38 -5.06
C ASP A 241 -12.87 17.37 -4.07
N TYR A 242 -11.54 17.55 -4.12
CA TYR A 242 -10.82 18.40 -3.17
C TYR A 242 -11.34 19.84 -3.11
N ARG A 243 -11.92 20.32 -4.22
CA ARG A 243 -12.54 21.66 -4.32
C ARG A 243 -13.80 21.81 -3.48
N SER A 244 -14.45 20.70 -3.11
CA SER A 244 -15.71 20.66 -2.36
C SER A 244 -15.52 20.31 -0.89
N LEU A 245 -14.28 20.13 -0.42
CA LEU A 245 -14.00 19.82 0.97
C LEU A 245 -14.30 21.02 1.89
N ASP A 246 -14.99 20.75 3.00
CA ASP A 246 -15.18 21.71 4.09
C ASP A 246 -13.88 21.87 4.89
N ILE A 247 -13.03 22.79 4.44
CA ILE A 247 -11.76 23.12 5.11
C ILE A 247 -11.96 24.37 5.97
N LYS A 248 -11.50 24.28 7.22
CA LYS A 248 -11.57 25.36 8.21
C LYS A 248 -10.21 26.05 8.33
N PRO A 249 -10.17 27.33 8.72
CA PRO A 249 -8.91 28.05 8.94
C PRO A 249 -7.96 27.38 9.93
N SER A 250 -8.50 26.63 10.90
CA SER A 250 -7.76 25.91 11.94
C SER A 250 -7.27 24.51 11.53
N ASP A 251 -7.67 24.01 10.36
CA ASP A 251 -7.28 22.67 9.92
C ASP A 251 -5.80 22.62 9.55
N VAL A 252 -5.20 21.46 9.79
CA VAL A 252 -3.97 21.05 9.12
C VAL A 252 -4.38 20.31 7.85
N VAL A 253 -3.95 20.81 6.70
CA VAL A 253 -4.27 20.24 5.39
C VAL A 253 -3.03 19.57 4.84
N TYR A 254 -3.15 18.29 4.48
CA TYR A 254 -2.11 17.53 3.80
C TYR A 254 -2.59 17.10 2.41
N CYS A 255 -1.75 17.34 1.41
CA CYS A 255 -2.02 17.05 0.02
C CYS A 255 -0.94 16.12 -0.55
N ASP A 256 -1.36 15.00 -1.12
CA ASP A 256 -0.51 14.12 -1.93
C ASP A 256 -1.12 13.92 -3.32
N PRO A 257 -1.18 14.99 -4.14
CA PRO A 257 -1.83 14.94 -5.44
C PRO A 257 -1.06 14.00 -6.39
N PRO A 258 -1.66 13.61 -7.53
CA PRO A 258 -0.89 13.09 -8.65
C PRO A 258 0.22 14.09 -9.03
N TYR A 259 1.48 13.64 -9.00
CA TYR A 259 2.63 14.53 -9.19
C TYR A 259 2.78 15.01 -10.63
N ILE A 260 3.26 16.24 -10.79
CA ILE A 260 3.51 16.85 -12.09
C ILE A 260 4.47 15.96 -12.88
N GLY A 261 4.13 15.69 -14.14
CA GLY A 261 4.95 14.85 -15.02
C GLY A 261 4.94 13.35 -14.69
N THR A 262 4.17 12.91 -13.68
CA THR A 262 3.93 11.48 -13.44
C THR A 262 2.68 11.00 -14.18
N GLY A 263 2.65 9.72 -14.59
CA GLY A 263 1.64 9.18 -15.50
C GLY A 263 0.18 9.42 -15.04
N LYS A 264 -0.71 9.63 -16.02
CA LYS A 264 -2.14 10.05 -15.92
C LYS A 264 -3.10 9.05 -15.25
N SER A 265 -2.66 8.35 -14.20
CA SER A 265 -3.42 7.25 -13.58
C SER A 265 -4.75 7.68 -12.94
N TYR A 266 -4.97 8.98 -12.72
CA TYR A 266 -6.19 9.57 -12.13
C TYR A 266 -7.17 10.24 -13.12
N GLY A 267 -7.01 10.03 -14.44
CA GLY A 267 -7.94 10.60 -15.42
C GLY A 267 -7.64 12.05 -15.82
N GLY A 268 -6.39 12.49 -15.60
CA GLY A 268 -5.96 13.88 -15.77
C GLY A 268 -6.12 14.64 -14.46
N PHE A 269 -5.02 15.13 -13.92
CA PHE A 269 -5.01 16.06 -12.79
C PHE A 269 -4.75 17.45 -13.35
N ASP A 270 -5.51 18.43 -12.88
CA ASP A 270 -5.41 19.82 -13.34
C ASP A 270 -4.57 20.58 -12.31
N ASP A 271 -3.27 20.67 -12.60
CA ASP A 271 -2.29 21.31 -11.72
C ASP A 271 -2.61 22.80 -11.50
N ASP A 272 -3.09 23.50 -12.53
CA ASP A 272 -3.44 24.92 -12.46
C ASP A 272 -4.68 25.14 -11.57
N ALA A 273 -5.69 24.27 -11.70
CA ALA A 273 -6.85 24.28 -10.81
C ALA A 273 -6.46 23.94 -9.36
N PHE A 274 -5.48 23.05 -9.15
CA PHE A 274 -4.98 22.74 -7.81
C PHE A 274 -4.23 23.92 -7.19
N GLN A 275 -3.35 24.59 -7.94
CA GLN A 275 -2.67 25.82 -7.48
C GLN A 275 -3.67 26.93 -7.14
N SER A 276 -4.66 27.13 -8.01
CA SER A 276 -5.75 28.10 -7.78
C SER A 276 -6.56 27.79 -6.52
N TRP A 277 -6.74 26.50 -6.21
CA TRP A 277 -7.40 26.06 -4.99
C TRP A 277 -6.52 26.27 -3.76
N LEU A 278 -5.22 25.98 -3.81
CA LEU A 278 -4.29 26.25 -2.71
C LEU A 278 -4.33 27.71 -2.27
N ALA A 279 -4.32 28.63 -3.23
CA ALA A 279 -4.40 30.08 -2.96
C ALA A 279 -5.71 30.50 -2.27
N LYS A 280 -6.81 29.81 -2.54
CA LYS A 280 -8.14 30.09 -1.98
C LYS A 280 -8.46 29.28 -0.72
N CYS A 281 -7.70 28.22 -0.46
CA CYS A 281 -7.92 27.33 0.66
C CYS A 281 -7.84 28.11 1.98
N PRO A 282 -8.83 28.07 2.87
CA PRO A 282 -8.86 28.92 4.07
C PRO A 282 -7.85 28.49 5.14
N ALA A 283 -7.40 27.23 5.14
CA ALA A 283 -6.44 26.72 6.11
C ALA A 283 -5.14 27.55 6.13
N LYS A 284 -4.56 27.69 7.32
CA LYS A 284 -3.26 28.35 7.50
C LYS A 284 -2.08 27.38 7.36
N GLN A 285 -2.32 26.10 7.65
CA GLN A 285 -1.30 25.06 7.68
C GLN A 285 -1.57 24.08 6.53
N ILE A 286 -0.93 24.30 5.38
CA ILE A 286 -1.11 23.47 4.19
C ILE A 286 0.25 22.87 3.80
N TYR A 287 0.29 21.55 3.69
CA TYR A 287 1.49 20.78 3.36
C TYR A 287 1.25 19.90 2.15
N ILE A 288 2.23 19.82 1.26
CA ILE A 288 2.10 19.14 -0.04
C ILE A 288 3.31 18.24 -0.25
N SER A 289 3.09 16.97 -0.58
CA SER A 289 4.16 16.10 -1.09
C SER A 289 4.33 16.28 -2.60
N GLU A 290 5.56 16.48 -3.06
CA GLU A 290 5.91 16.60 -4.48
C GLU A 290 7.41 16.29 -4.70
N TYR A 291 7.85 15.92 -5.90
CA TYR A 291 9.26 15.86 -6.32
C TYR A 291 9.86 17.24 -6.64
N THR A 292 9.05 18.22 -7.03
CA THR A 292 9.49 19.56 -7.41
C THR A 292 8.84 20.62 -6.54
N GLN A 293 9.57 21.69 -6.24
CA GLN A 293 9.03 22.78 -5.46
C GLN A 293 7.98 23.55 -6.27
N LEU A 294 6.80 23.70 -5.68
CA LEU A 294 5.66 24.40 -6.28
C LEU A 294 5.73 25.92 -6.02
N PRO A 295 5.07 26.75 -6.85
CA PRO A 295 4.92 28.17 -6.57
C PRO A 295 4.31 28.44 -5.19
N HIS A 296 4.74 29.53 -4.53
CA HIS A 296 4.26 29.92 -3.20
C HIS A 296 4.46 28.83 -2.13
N THR A 297 5.54 28.05 -2.23
CA THR A 297 5.89 27.07 -1.20
C THR A 297 7.33 27.21 -0.72
N GLU A 298 7.56 26.81 0.51
CA GLU A 298 8.88 26.56 1.07
C GLU A 298 9.10 25.05 1.26
N VAL A 299 10.33 24.57 1.15
CA VAL A 299 10.67 23.18 1.47
C VAL A 299 10.68 23.02 2.98
N ALA A 300 9.62 22.44 3.54
CA ALA A 300 9.55 22.14 4.96
C ALA A 300 10.50 20.98 5.33
N PHE A 301 10.62 19.98 4.44
CA PHE A 301 11.49 18.84 4.66
C PHE A 301 11.83 18.08 3.37
N ILE A 302 13.02 17.43 3.32
CA ILE A 302 13.42 16.52 2.24
C ILE A 302 13.17 15.08 2.68
N LEU A 303 12.07 14.47 2.21
CA LEU A 303 11.67 13.11 2.61
C LEU A 303 12.61 12.03 2.05
N GLY A 304 13.41 12.36 1.04
CA GLY A 304 14.36 11.47 0.39
C GLY A 304 13.71 10.56 -0.64
N LYS A 305 14.47 9.60 -1.16
CA LYS A 305 14.04 8.72 -2.26
C LYS A 305 13.09 7.64 -1.78
N LYS A 306 12.10 7.32 -2.61
CA LYS A 306 11.28 6.12 -2.42
C LYS A 306 12.11 4.88 -2.76
N LEU A 307 12.22 3.96 -1.80
CA LEU A 307 12.85 2.65 -2.00
C LEU A 307 12.03 1.86 -3.02
N SER A 308 12.71 1.22 -3.98
CA SER A 308 12.06 0.32 -4.93
C SER A 308 12.96 -0.86 -5.22
N PHE A 309 12.33 -2.03 -5.23
CA PHE A 309 12.99 -3.31 -5.49
C PHE A 309 13.29 -3.54 -6.97
N TYR A 310 12.65 -2.79 -7.89
CA TYR A 310 12.68 -3.08 -9.33
C TYR A 310 13.46 -2.06 -10.18
N ALA A 311 13.56 -0.79 -9.77
CA ALA A 311 14.16 0.24 -10.61
C ALA A 311 15.56 0.64 -10.11
N LYS A 312 16.58 0.40 -10.95
CA LYS A 312 17.90 1.03 -10.82
C LYS A 312 17.91 2.33 -11.62
N GLY A 313 17.90 3.48 -10.96
CA GLY A 313 17.96 4.79 -11.61
C GLY A 313 18.03 5.97 -10.63
N LYS A 314 18.50 7.14 -11.11
CA LYS A 314 18.47 8.40 -10.33
C LYS A 314 17.00 8.82 -10.16
N ARG A 315 16.47 8.66 -8.95
CA ARG A 315 15.16 9.18 -8.58
C ARG A 315 15.31 10.53 -7.88
N PRO A 316 14.41 11.49 -8.14
CA PRO A 316 14.37 12.72 -7.36
C PRO A 316 14.04 12.39 -5.90
N ASP A 317 14.53 13.24 -5.00
CA ASP A 317 14.05 13.23 -3.63
C ASP A 317 12.61 13.75 -3.62
N GLU A 318 11.77 13.12 -2.81
CA GLU A 318 10.44 13.67 -2.55
C GLU A 318 10.58 14.75 -1.48
N LEU A 319 9.85 15.83 -1.68
CA LEU A 319 9.81 17.00 -0.82
C LEU A 319 8.49 16.99 -0.06
N LEU A 320 8.55 17.45 1.19
CA LEU A 320 7.40 17.96 1.91
C LEU A 320 7.47 19.48 1.83
N LEU A 321 6.53 20.06 1.09
CA LEU A 321 6.39 21.49 0.90
C LEU A 321 5.40 22.04 1.91
N LYS A 322 5.59 23.27 2.33
CA LYS A 322 4.62 24.06 3.09
C LYS A 322 4.20 25.24 2.24
N TYR A 323 2.89 25.43 2.08
CA TYR A 323 2.35 26.57 1.34
C TYR A 323 2.52 27.86 2.15
N VAL A 324 3.01 28.90 1.49
CA VAL A 324 3.26 30.23 2.05
C VAL A 324 2.27 31.18 1.39
N LYS A 325 1.30 31.63 2.18
CA LYS A 325 0.27 32.58 1.74
C LYS A 325 0.79 34.00 1.62
#